data_AF-A0A317U0M5-F1
#
_entry.id   AF-A0A317U0M5-F1
#
_cell.length_a   1.000
_cell.length_b   1.000
_cell.length_c   1.000
_cell.angle_alpha   90.00
_cell.angle_beta   90.00
_cell.angle_gamma   90.00
#
_symmetry.space_group_name_H-M   'P 1'
#
loop_
_entity.id
_entity.type
_entity.pdbx_description
1 polymer ?
#
loop_
_entity_poly.entity_id
_entity_poly.type
_entity_poly.pdbx_seq_one_letter_code
_entity_poly.pdbx_strand_id
1 'polypeptide(L)'
;MKDWLKLFFAKSDAILLTLNGKTFKKSDCQKLGGGAEKNVYQIKETNQCFFIPNKTDREIFWDGKIQTSEDLWNRKIEREKALLDQISTFGLKTQRFEILPLKIEDPGKSSYILNVLVTKDFKSLCEEESIVIYNKKEQEIIGTPPNFIAMQKQFKEKHFAQKVVKKIIAEYAVAFTFTLPSSILYVLDDSEHLCFELPKDATEPPVARYMFWDVLSDFRGVSIPIVPTLNELKLGSKEEPSTTSTRDPLQGLINLAYQVASPILKMSTPAKEDFNVDSLAADLLNALNDDDILNEALAHARKLASQFIENLLKENEQNKLDNNEDFILLMESVISVGEFDLFLRAFRSFENPADMPQEDIDKITFFAQKYKVQPIIDYLNIHLVQEKAKREMEKNIRLAQEKANQEAEKVKAEEKRHKDSEQLKNDFLQRYNKKLTDDKNAWCGMYSFFVRSYTNEDMSLKELVEHAQGRSQHGSGKRSKEIMKTMGWLDESNEVTDKISSYIM
;
A
#
# COMPACT_ATOMS: atom_id res chain seq x y z
N MET A 1 23.63 0.48 -30.65
CA MET A 1 23.29 1.89 -30.31
C MET A 1 24.43 2.91 -30.47
N LYS A 2 25.63 2.73 -29.88
CA LYS A 2 26.71 3.74 -29.89
C LYS A 2 27.12 4.21 -31.30
N ASP A 3 27.38 3.28 -32.21
CA ASP A 3 27.78 3.62 -33.58
C ASP A 3 26.62 4.19 -34.42
N TRP A 4 25.38 3.77 -34.12
CA TRP A 4 24.17 4.37 -34.67
C TRP A 4 24.11 5.87 -34.32
N LEU A 5 24.29 6.23 -33.05
CA LEU A 5 24.23 7.63 -32.60
C LEU A 5 25.40 8.47 -33.12
N LYS A 6 26.61 7.89 -33.22
CA LYS A 6 27.75 8.57 -33.86
C LYS A 6 27.44 8.95 -35.30
N LEU A 7 26.83 8.04 -36.07
CA LEU A 7 26.40 8.35 -37.43
C LEU A 7 25.28 9.40 -37.44
N PHE A 8 24.26 9.25 -36.57
CA PHE A 8 23.14 10.19 -36.55
C PHE A 8 23.58 11.63 -36.23
N PHE A 9 24.54 11.81 -35.33
CA PHE A 9 25.07 13.14 -34.99
C PHE A 9 26.25 13.57 -35.86
N ALA A 10 26.67 12.78 -36.84
CA ALA A 10 27.70 13.18 -37.79
C ALA A 10 27.22 14.29 -38.74
N LYS A 11 28.16 15.13 -39.20
CA LYS A 11 27.90 16.24 -40.12
C LYS A 11 27.78 15.81 -41.60
N SER A 12 27.53 14.54 -41.89
CA SER A 12 27.44 14.05 -43.27
C SER A 12 26.01 14.11 -43.79
N ASP A 13 25.81 14.77 -44.92
CA ASP A 13 24.51 14.85 -45.63
C ASP A 13 24.24 13.62 -46.51
N ALA A 14 25.24 12.76 -46.70
CA ALA A 14 25.09 11.50 -47.43
C ALA A 14 24.40 10.41 -46.60
N ILE A 15 24.21 10.64 -45.30
CA ILE A 15 23.60 9.66 -44.39
C ILE A 15 22.12 9.49 -44.72
N LEU A 16 21.73 8.22 -44.87
CA LEU A 16 20.36 7.80 -45.16
C LEU A 16 19.73 7.18 -43.91
N LEU A 17 18.45 7.49 -43.72
CA LEU A 17 17.61 6.95 -42.65
C LEU A 17 16.45 6.19 -43.30
N THR A 18 16.25 4.93 -42.92
CA THR A 18 15.12 4.13 -43.42
C THR A 18 14.19 3.79 -42.27
N LEU A 19 12.95 4.29 -42.36
CA LEU A 19 11.86 4.06 -41.41
C LEU A 19 10.66 3.49 -42.15
N ASN A 20 10.12 2.36 -41.67
CA ASN A 20 8.97 1.68 -42.29
C ASN A 20 9.12 1.48 -43.82
N GLY A 21 10.30 1.05 -44.26
CA GLY A 21 10.61 0.80 -45.67
C GLY A 21 10.82 2.04 -46.54
N LYS A 22 10.64 3.26 -46.01
CA LYS A 22 10.90 4.53 -46.71
C LYS A 22 12.25 5.10 -46.30
N THR A 23 13.01 5.57 -47.28
CA THR A 23 14.36 6.14 -47.07
C THR A 23 14.34 7.65 -47.23
N PHE A 24 14.96 8.33 -46.28
CA PHE A 24 15.07 9.79 -46.19
C PHE A 24 16.54 10.18 -46.04
N LYS A 25 16.90 11.40 -46.46
CA LYS A 25 18.21 11.92 -46.08
C LYS A 25 18.15 12.36 -44.63
N LYS A 26 19.25 12.22 -43.89
CA LYS A 26 19.35 12.77 -42.53
C LYS A 26 19.08 14.28 -42.50
N SER A 27 19.46 15.01 -43.56
CA SER A 27 19.16 16.43 -43.73
C SER A 27 17.66 16.76 -43.79
N ASP A 28 16.83 15.77 -44.10
CA ASP A 28 15.37 15.90 -44.12
C ASP A 28 14.75 15.75 -42.73
N CYS A 29 15.55 15.45 -41.69
CA CYS A 29 15.06 15.33 -40.32
C CYS A 29 15.30 16.64 -39.55
N GLN A 30 14.23 17.39 -39.29
CA GLN A 30 14.26 18.62 -38.50
C GLN A 30 14.10 18.30 -37.01
N LYS A 31 15.01 18.80 -36.17
CA LYS A 31 14.82 18.73 -34.72
C LYS A 31 13.65 19.65 -34.32
N LEU A 32 12.63 19.09 -33.69
CA LEU A 32 11.51 19.86 -33.13
C LEU A 32 11.83 20.34 -31.72
N GLY A 33 12.43 19.46 -30.91
CA GLY A 33 12.70 19.75 -29.51
C GLY A 33 13.48 18.62 -28.84
N GLY A 34 13.58 18.69 -27.52
CA GLY A 34 14.18 17.62 -26.73
C GLY A 34 14.19 17.95 -25.24
N GLY A 35 14.19 16.91 -24.43
CA GLY A 35 14.32 16.97 -22.98
C GLY A 35 15.64 16.40 -22.48
N ALA A 36 15.69 16.13 -21.18
CA ALA A 36 16.87 15.53 -20.55
C ALA A 36 17.20 14.15 -21.15
N GLU A 37 16.19 13.39 -21.56
CA GLU A 37 16.35 11.99 -21.96
C GLU A 37 16.37 11.76 -23.47
N LYS A 38 15.57 12.52 -24.23
CA LYS A 38 15.28 12.25 -25.64
C LYS A 38 15.16 13.54 -26.46
N ASN A 39 15.52 13.46 -27.74
CA ASN A 39 15.31 14.48 -28.75
C ASN A 39 14.23 14.01 -29.72
N VAL A 40 13.41 14.96 -30.20
CA VAL A 40 12.32 14.69 -31.15
C VAL A 40 12.67 15.28 -32.50
N TYR A 41 12.53 14.47 -33.55
CA TYR A 41 12.77 14.86 -34.93
C TYR A 41 11.53 14.65 -35.77
N GLN A 42 11.22 15.59 -36.66
CA GLN A 42 10.21 15.47 -37.70
C GLN A 42 10.87 15.15 -39.04
N ILE A 43 10.32 14.20 -39.78
CA ILE A 43 10.73 13.92 -41.15
C ILE A 43 10.02 14.92 -42.08
N LYS A 44 10.79 15.71 -42.83
CA LYS A 44 10.30 16.73 -43.75
C LYS A 44 9.28 16.15 -44.73
N GLU A 45 8.25 16.93 -45.07
CA GLU A 45 7.17 16.54 -45.99
C GLU A 45 6.36 15.31 -45.52
N THR A 46 6.48 14.95 -44.24
CA THR A 46 5.64 13.94 -43.59
C THR A 46 5.10 14.48 -42.26
N ASN A 47 4.07 13.82 -41.75
CA ASN A 47 3.56 14.07 -40.40
C ASN A 47 4.29 13.24 -39.32
N GLN A 48 5.36 12.51 -39.66
CA GLN A 48 5.99 11.57 -38.75
C GLN A 48 7.08 12.24 -37.91
N CYS A 49 6.99 12.03 -36.60
CA CYS A 49 8.01 12.34 -35.63
C CYS A 49 8.61 11.06 -35.05
N PHE A 50 9.90 11.08 -34.73
CA PHE A 50 10.56 9.98 -34.05
C PHE A 50 11.50 10.48 -32.96
N PHE A 51 11.66 9.65 -31.94
CA PHE A 51 12.41 9.98 -30.73
C PHE A 51 13.76 9.27 -30.74
N ILE A 52 14.79 10.02 -30.35
CA ILE A 52 16.17 9.54 -30.27
C ILE A 52 16.72 9.87 -28.89
N PRO A 53 17.46 8.95 -28.24
CA PRO A 53 18.10 9.23 -26.96
C PRO A 53 19.07 10.41 -27.05
N ASN A 54 19.08 11.28 -26.04
CA ASN A 54 19.93 12.47 -25.99
C ASN A 54 21.40 12.16 -25.66
N LYS A 55 21.68 11.00 -25.05
CA LYS A 55 23.05 10.58 -24.68
C LYS A 55 23.32 9.12 -25.03
N THR A 56 24.53 8.88 -25.51
CA THR A 56 25.21 7.58 -25.41
C THR A 56 25.71 7.39 -23.99
N ASP A 57 25.54 6.18 -23.45
CA ASP A 57 26.31 5.61 -22.35
C ASP A 57 25.87 5.98 -20.93
N ARG A 58 25.16 5.04 -20.29
CA ARG A 58 25.51 4.56 -18.95
C ARG A 58 25.47 3.04 -18.99
N GLU A 59 26.59 2.39 -18.70
CA GLU A 59 26.52 1.03 -18.17
C GLU A 59 25.95 1.17 -16.76
N ILE A 60 24.72 0.69 -16.58
CA ILE A 60 24.08 0.70 -15.26
C ILE A 60 24.17 -0.73 -14.74
N PHE A 61 24.91 -0.89 -13.65
CA PHE A 61 24.86 -2.10 -12.84
C PHE A 61 23.58 -2.07 -12.04
N TRP A 62 22.62 -2.90 -12.44
CA TRP A 62 21.40 -3.15 -11.68
C TRP A 62 21.18 -4.65 -11.60
N ASP A 63 20.93 -5.15 -10.39
CA ASP A 63 20.58 -6.55 -10.14
C ASP A 63 21.63 -7.58 -10.62
N GLY A 64 22.92 -7.23 -10.46
CA GLY A 64 24.04 -8.10 -10.83
C GLY A 64 24.26 -8.31 -12.34
N LYS A 65 23.54 -7.58 -13.21
CA LYS A 65 23.68 -7.66 -14.68
C LYS A 65 24.14 -6.32 -15.26
N ILE A 66 25.06 -6.39 -16.23
CA ILE A 66 25.42 -5.24 -17.08
C ILE A 66 24.30 -5.08 -18.11
N GLN A 67 23.54 -4.00 -18.03
CA GLN A 67 22.58 -3.64 -19.08
C GLN A 67 23.28 -2.76 -20.11
N THR A 68 23.15 -3.11 -21.38
CA THR A 68 23.70 -2.27 -22.45
C THR A 68 22.86 -0.99 -22.55
N SER A 69 23.45 0.08 -23.10
CA SER A 69 22.74 1.33 -23.36
C SER A 69 21.53 1.15 -24.30
N GLU A 70 21.58 0.15 -25.18
CA GLU A 70 20.48 -0.21 -26.09
C GLU A 70 19.32 -0.89 -25.35
N ASP A 71 19.60 -1.83 -24.44
CA ASP A 71 18.57 -2.48 -23.62
C ASP A 71 17.82 -1.47 -22.77
N LEU A 72 18.55 -0.50 -22.20
CA LEU A 72 17.95 0.59 -21.42
C LEU A 72 17.04 1.46 -22.28
N TRP A 73 17.46 1.80 -23.49
CA TRP A 73 16.64 2.59 -24.42
C TRP A 73 15.39 1.83 -24.86
N ASN A 74 15.53 0.57 -25.27
CA ASN A 74 14.40 -0.28 -25.67
C ASN A 74 13.38 -0.39 -24.53
N ARG A 75 13.84 -0.66 -23.29
CA ARG A 75 12.95 -0.69 -22.12
C ARG A 75 12.23 0.64 -21.89
N LYS A 76 12.91 1.78 -22.10
CA LYS A 76 12.28 3.11 -21.94
C LYS A 76 11.17 3.34 -22.95
N ILE A 77 11.42 3.10 -24.24
CA ILE A 77 10.40 3.32 -25.28
C ILE A 77 9.24 2.32 -25.18
N GLU A 78 9.53 1.07 -24.79
CA GLU A 78 8.50 0.06 -24.50
C GLU A 78 7.62 0.50 -23.33
N ARG A 79 8.24 0.98 -22.25
CA ARG A 79 7.51 1.44 -21.07
C ARG A 79 6.68 2.69 -21.35
N GLU A 80 7.23 3.69 -22.04
CA GLU A 80 6.49 4.89 -22.46
C GLU A 80 5.23 4.51 -23.24
N LYS A 81 5.39 3.66 -24.27
CA LYS A 81 4.27 3.18 -25.08
C LYS A 81 3.24 2.43 -24.22
N ALA A 82 3.70 1.50 -23.38
CA ALA A 82 2.82 0.70 -22.54
C ALA A 82 2.01 1.54 -21.55
N LEU A 83 2.63 2.56 -20.93
CA LEU A 83 1.95 3.47 -20.00
C LEU A 83 0.86 4.30 -20.70
N LEU A 84 1.15 4.85 -21.89
CA LEU A 84 0.16 5.62 -22.65
C LEU A 84 -0.95 4.73 -23.21
N ASP A 85 -0.63 3.52 -23.66
CA ASP A 85 -1.65 2.55 -24.06
C ASP A 85 -2.55 2.19 -22.88
N GLN A 86 -1.99 2.01 -21.69
CA GLN A 86 -2.74 1.76 -20.47
C GLN A 86 -3.65 2.94 -20.11
N ILE A 87 -3.16 4.18 -20.16
CA ILE A 87 -4.01 5.37 -19.94
C ILE A 87 -5.16 5.41 -20.96
N SER A 88 -4.89 5.00 -22.20
CA SER A 88 -5.87 5.00 -23.27
C SER A 88 -6.99 3.98 -23.08
N THR A 89 -6.75 2.86 -22.38
CA THR A 89 -7.80 1.85 -22.13
C THR A 89 -8.89 2.38 -21.19
N PHE A 90 -8.59 3.42 -20.41
CA PHE A 90 -9.56 4.14 -19.58
C PHE A 90 -10.33 5.22 -20.35
N GLY A 91 -10.12 5.35 -21.67
CA GLY A 91 -10.83 6.31 -22.52
C GLY A 91 -10.26 7.73 -22.53
N LEU A 92 -9.13 7.96 -21.84
CA LEU A 92 -8.42 9.24 -21.90
C LEU A 92 -7.64 9.38 -23.20
N LYS A 93 -7.44 10.64 -23.63
CA LYS A 93 -6.69 10.93 -24.85
C LYS A 93 -5.20 10.84 -24.59
N THR A 94 -4.47 10.24 -25.52
CA THR A 94 -3.01 10.05 -25.43
C THR A 94 -2.38 10.30 -26.79
N GLN A 95 -1.10 10.67 -26.77
CA GLN A 95 -0.28 10.57 -27.97
C GLN A 95 -0.07 9.10 -28.32
N ARG A 96 -0.43 8.70 -29.54
CA ARG A 96 -0.25 7.31 -30.01
C ARG A 96 1.16 7.10 -30.51
N PHE A 97 1.82 6.08 -29.95
CA PHE A 97 3.18 5.74 -30.31
C PHE A 97 3.29 4.33 -30.91
N GLU A 98 4.19 4.19 -31.87
CA GLU A 98 4.65 2.92 -32.41
C GLU A 98 6.14 2.76 -32.13
N ILE A 99 6.59 1.51 -31.95
CA ILE A 99 8.02 1.20 -31.85
C ILE A 99 8.43 0.60 -33.19
N LEU A 100 9.28 1.31 -33.92
CA LEU A 100 9.72 0.91 -35.25
C LEU A 100 11.25 0.88 -35.33
N PRO A 101 11.83 -0.08 -36.08
CA PRO A 101 13.26 -0.09 -36.35
C PRO A 101 13.61 1.05 -37.31
N LEU A 102 14.55 1.91 -36.90
CA LEU A 102 15.13 2.96 -37.73
C LEU A 102 16.55 2.56 -38.13
N LYS A 103 16.72 2.29 -39.42
CA LYS A 103 18.02 1.94 -40.01
C LYS A 103 18.77 3.21 -40.40
N ILE A 104 20.06 3.29 -40.07
CA ILE A 104 20.96 4.36 -40.49
C ILE A 104 22.09 3.79 -41.34
N GLU A 105 22.38 4.45 -42.47
CA GLU A 105 23.39 4.02 -43.43
C GLU A 105 24.22 5.20 -43.91
N ASP A 106 25.53 5.01 -43.99
CA ASP A 106 26.44 5.90 -44.73
C ASP A 106 26.88 5.12 -45.99
N PRO A 107 26.61 5.63 -47.21
CA PRO A 107 26.89 4.91 -48.45
C PRO A 107 28.30 4.30 -48.49
N GLY A 108 28.38 2.98 -48.67
CA GLY A 108 29.64 2.23 -48.71
C GLY A 108 30.24 1.84 -47.34
N LYS A 109 29.53 2.10 -46.24
CA LYS A 109 29.90 1.67 -44.88
C LYS A 109 28.85 0.74 -44.27
N SER A 110 29.11 0.27 -43.05
CA SER A 110 28.18 -0.55 -42.27
C SER A 110 26.86 0.18 -41.98
N SER A 111 25.75 -0.55 -42.05
CA SER A 111 24.44 -0.11 -41.61
C SER A 111 24.17 -0.49 -40.15
N TYR A 112 23.46 0.35 -39.42
CA TYR A 112 23.03 0.06 -38.04
C TYR A 112 21.53 0.24 -37.89
N ILE A 113 20.93 -0.43 -36.91
CA ILE A 113 19.50 -0.32 -36.60
C ILE A 113 19.35 0.10 -35.13
N LEU A 114 18.35 0.93 -34.86
CA LEU A 114 17.92 1.30 -33.51
C LEU A 114 16.40 1.33 -33.51
N ASN A 115 15.75 0.71 -32.52
CA ASN A 115 14.31 0.89 -32.34
C ASN A 115 14.04 2.32 -31.85
N VAL A 116 13.05 2.98 -32.42
CA VAL A 116 12.67 4.34 -32.04
C VAL A 116 11.18 4.39 -31.77
N LEU A 117 10.78 5.32 -30.89
CA LEU A 117 9.39 5.65 -30.68
C LEU A 117 8.95 6.61 -31.80
N VAL A 118 7.88 6.28 -32.51
CA VAL A 118 7.37 7.03 -33.67
C VAL A 118 5.95 7.48 -33.39
N THR A 119 5.62 8.70 -33.80
CA THR A 119 4.28 9.28 -33.64
C THR A 119 3.99 10.32 -34.72
N LYS A 120 2.80 10.92 -34.68
CA LYS A 120 2.46 12.07 -35.51
C LYS A 120 2.85 13.39 -34.85
N ASP A 121 3.23 14.39 -35.63
CA ASP A 121 3.40 15.74 -35.11
C ASP A 121 2.06 16.31 -34.61
N PHE A 122 2.11 17.23 -33.66
CA PHE A 122 0.91 17.78 -33.04
C PHE A 122 0.03 18.57 -34.01
N LYS A 123 0.58 19.20 -35.07
CA LYS A 123 -0.26 19.94 -36.04
C LYS A 123 -1.12 18.98 -36.84
N SER A 124 -0.50 17.93 -37.36
CA SER A 124 -1.23 16.87 -38.08
C SER A 124 -2.26 16.17 -37.18
N LEU A 125 -1.92 15.94 -35.91
CA LEU A 125 -2.87 15.40 -34.94
C LEU A 125 -4.08 16.32 -34.73
N CYS A 126 -3.85 17.64 -34.57
CA CYS A 126 -4.90 18.62 -34.43
C CYS A 126 -5.88 18.63 -35.61
N GLU A 127 -5.37 18.52 -36.83
CA GLU A 127 -6.19 18.48 -38.05
C GLU A 127 -7.00 17.18 -38.16
N GLU A 128 -6.35 16.03 -38.00
CA GLU A 128 -6.98 14.72 -38.18
C GLU A 128 -8.05 14.44 -37.12
N GLU A 129 -7.80 14.84 -35.89
CA GLU A 129 -8.70 14.56 -34.75
C GLU A 129 -9.62 15.73 -34.43
N SER A 130 -9.54 16.83 -35.19
CA SER A 130 -10.31 18.06 -34.96
C SER A 130 -10.18 18.55 -33.52
N ILE A 131 -8.94 18.76 -33.08
CA ILE A 131 -8.62 19.24 -31.74
C ILE A 131 -7.72 20.48 -31.79
N VAL A 132 -7.66 21.20 -30.67
CA VAL A 132 -6.71 22.29 -30.44
C VAL A 132 -5.99 22.02 -29.13
N ILE A 133 -4.67 22.09 -29.14
CA ILE A 133 -3.82 21.80 -27.98
C ILE A 133 -3.25 23.10 -27.43
N TYR A 134 -3.28 23.25 -26.11
CA TYR A 134 -2.53 24.28 -25.41
C TYR A 134 -1.27 23.67 -24.79
N ASN A 135 -0.11 24.00 -25.34
CA ASN A 135 1.17 23.62 -24.76
C ASN A 135 1.54 24.63 -23.66
N LYS A 136 1.36 24.21 -22.40
CA LYS A 136 1.63 25.06 -21.23
C LYS A 136 3.10 25.47 -21.12
N LYS A 137 4.04 24.58 -21.46
CA LYS A 137 5.50 24.82 -21.36
C LYS A 137 5.94 25.95 -22.26
N GLU A 138 5.53 25.90 -23.52
CA GLU A 138 5.93 26.86 -24.55
C GLU A 138 4.95 28.04 -24.64
N GLN A 139 3.84 27.97 -23.91
CA GLN A 139 2.68 28.88 -24.02
C GLN A 139 2.17 28.99 -25.46
N GLU A 140 2.24 27.90 -26.21
CA GLU A 140 1.86 27.82 -27.62
C GLU A 140 0.47 27.19 -27.78
N ILE A 141 -0.25 27.62 -28.83
CA ILE A 141 -1.51 27.03 -29.27
C ILE A 141 -1.24 26.29 -30.57
N ILE A 142 -1.57 25.00 -30.61
CA ILE A 142 -1.37 24.14 -31.78
C ILE A 142 -2.73 23.77 -32.35
N GLY A 143 -2.94 24.06 -33.63
CA GLY A 143 -4.24 23.93 -34.31
C GLY A 143 -4.95 25.27 -34.46
N THR A 144 -6.16 25.27 -35.03
CA THR A 144 -6.98 26.48 -35.20
C THR A 144 -7.94 26.65 -34.02
N PRO A 145 -7.72 27.62 -33.12
CA PRO A 145 -8.58 27.81 -31.95
C PRO A 145 -9.99 28.23 -32.37
N PRO A 146 -11.03 27.80 -31.63
CA PRO A 146 -12.38 28.29 -31.83
C PRO A 146 -12.49 29.75 -31.36
N ASN A 147 -13.48 30.47 -31.85
CA ASN A 147 -13.71 31.86 -31.47
C ASN A 147 -14.39 31.95 -30.09
N PHE A 148 -13.62 31.70 -29.03
CA PHE A 148 -14.09 31.75 -27.65
C PHE A 148 -14.58 33.14 -27.23
N ILE A 149 -14.08 34.23 -27.83
CA ILE A 149 -14.59 35.59 -27.60
C ILE A 149 -16.07 35.68 -28.00
N ALA A 150 -16.46 35.07 -29.12
CA ALA A 150 -17.85 35.05 -29.56
C ALA A 150 -18.75 34.25 -28.60
N MET A 151 -18.18 33.30 -27.86
CA MET A 151 -18.88 32.44 -26.90
C MET A 151 -18.92 33.02 -25.48
N GLN A 152 -18.28 34.17 -25.22
CA GLN A 152 -18.17 34.76 -23.87
C GLN A 152 -19.50 34.82 -23.11
N LYS A 153 -20.58 35.24 -23.77
CA LYS A 153 -21.90 35.34 -23.13
C LYS A 153 -22.51 33.97 -22.83
N GLN A 154 -22.25 32.98 -23.69
CA GLN A 154 -22.77 31.62 -23.54
C GLN A 154 -22.12 30.89 -22.38
N PHE A 155 -20.86 31.18 -22.03
CA PHE A 155 -20.23 30.61 -20.83
C PHE A 155 -20.99 30.92 -19.53
N LYS A 156 -21.76 32.01 -19.48
CA LYS A 156 -22.63 32.33 -18.33
C LYS A 156 -23.86 31.42 -18.26
N GLU A 157 -24.23 30.77 -19.35
CA GLU A 157 -25.29 29.79 -19.39
C GLU A 157 -24.77 28.45 -18.86
N LYS A 158 -25.22 28.05 -17.67
CA LYS A 158 -24.73 26.85 -16.96
C LYS A 158 -24.68 25.61 -17.88
N HIS A 159 -25.73 25.37 -18.67
CA HIS A 159 -25.79 24.20 -19.57
C HIS A 159 -24.73 24.24 -20.69
N PHE A 160 -24.42 25.41 -21.23
CA PHE A 160 -23.36 25.56 -22.24
C PHE A 160 -21.98 25.31 -21.61
N ALA A 161 -21.70 25.94 -20.47
CA ALA A 161 -20.46 25.71 -19.74
C ALA A 161 -20.31 24.24 -19.29
N GLN A 162 -21.41 23.59 -18.88
CA GLN A 162 -21.43 22.16 -18.57
C GLN A 162 -21.02 21.31 -19.76
N LYS A 163 -21.51 21.59 -20.98
CA LYS A 163 -21.08 20.87 -22.19
C LYS A 163 -19.58 20.99 -22.44
N VAL A 164 -18.99 22.17 -22.19
CA VAL A 164 -17.54 22.40 -22.32
C VAL A 164 -16.76 21.52 -21.35
N VAL A 165 -17.19 21.42 -20.09
CA VAL A 165 -16.43 20.78 -19.01
C VAL A 165 -16.82 19.34 -18.70
N LYS A 166 -17.93 18.83 -19.24
CA LYS A 166 -18.50 17.52 -18.89
C LYS A 166 -17.50 16.37 -19.08
N LYS A 167 -16.67 16.45 -20.13
CA LYS A 167 -15.69 15.41 -20.43
C LYS A 167 -14.47 15.50 -19.51
N ILE A 168 -13.94 16.70 -19.28
CA ILE A 168 -12.77 16.87 -18.42
C ILE A 168 -13.06 16.55 -16.95
N ILE A 169 -14.28 16.78 -16.43
CA ILE A 169 -14.62 16.37 -15.06
C ILE A 169 -14.71 14.84 -14.91
N ALA A 170 -15.19 14.14 -15.94
CA ALA A 170 -15.16 12.69 -15.99
C ALA A 170 -13.71 12.17 -16.07
N GLU A 171 -12.89 12.74 -16.95
CA GLU A 171 -11.47 12.37 -17.09
C GLU A 171 -10.68 12.71 -15.82
N TYR A 172 -11.01 13.78 -15.10
CA TYR A 172 -10.43 14.12 -13.80
C TYR A 172 -10.77 13.07 -12.74
N ALA A 173 -12.03 12.61 -12.65
CA ALA A 173 -12.41 11.54 -11.73
C ALA A 173 -11.67 10.23 -12.03
N VAL A 174 -11.48 9.90 -13.31
CA VAL A 174 -10.69 8.73 -13.74
C VAL A 174 -9.21 8.92 -13.40
N ALA A 175 -8.63 10.08 -13.70
CA ALA A 175 -7.25 10.41 -13.35
C ALA A 175 -7.00 10.28 -11.84
N PHE A 176 -7.97 10.72 -11.02
CA PHE A 176 -7.88 10.62 -9.57
C PHE A 176 -8.01 9.18 -9.06
N THR A 177 -8.89 8.40 -9.70
CA THR A 177 -9.09 6.98 -9.37
C THR A 177 -7.84 6.15 -9.60
N PHE A 178 -7.17 6.38 -10.74
CA PHE A 178 -5.99 5.62 -11.17
C PHE A 178 -4.66 6.33 -10.88
N THR A 179 -4.70 7.46 -10.19
CA THR A 179 -3.51 8.24 -9.81
C THR A 179 -2.64 8.62 -11.01
N LEU A 180 -3.30 9.03 -12.09
CA LEU A 180 -2.64 9.45 -13.33
C LEU A 180 -1.89 10.77 -13.11
N PRO A 181 -0.83 11.04 -13.90
CA PRO A 181 0.02 12.21 -13.72
C PRO A 181 -0.69 13.48 -14.23
N SER A 182 -1.72 13.94 -13.50
CA SER A 182 -2.44 15.18 -13.81
C SER A 182 -2.00 16.33 -12.90
N SER A 183 -1.90 17.53 -13.46
CA SER A 183 -1.41 18.76 -12.82
C SER A 183 -2.33 19.28 -11.73
N ILE A 184 -3.56 18.76 -11.64
CA ILE A 184 -4.49 19.01 -10.53
C ILE A 184 -4.12 18.17 -9.32
N LEU A 185 -3.73 16.91 -9.54
CA LEU A 185 -3.44 15.94 -8.48
C LEU A 185 -1.98 16.03 -8.02
N TYR A 186 -1.08 16.38 -8.93
CA TYR A 186 0.35 16.45 -8.69
C TYR A 186 0.96 17.64 -9.43
N VAL A 187 1.94 18.32 -8.82
CA VAL A 187 2.74 19.31 -9.55
C VAL A 187 3.79 18.54 -10.38
N LEU A 188 3.45 18.19 -11.62
CA LEU A 188 4.31 17.44 -12.56
C LEU A 188 4.69 18.31 -13.77
N ASP A 189 5.84 17.99 -14.40
CA ASP A 189 6.35 18.72 -15.57
C ASP A 189 5.78 18.09 -16.85
N ASP A 190 4.81 18.77 -17.45
CA ASP A 190 4.35 18.58 -18.83
C ASP A 190 3.83 17.18 -19.25
N SER A 191 3.58 16.23 -18.35
CA SER A 191 3.00 14.91 -18.71
C SER A 191 1.57 14.95 -19.29
N GLU A 192 0.96 16.14 -19.30
CA GLU A 192 -0.35 16.39 -19.88
C GLU A 192 -0.40 17.71 -20.66
N HIS A 193 -1.35 17.77 -21.56
CA HIS A 193 -1.84 19.00 -22.15
C HIS A 193 -3.35 19.10 -21.93
N LEU A 194 -3.84 20.34 -21.85
CA LEU A 194 -5.25 20.58 -22.10
C LEU A 194 -5.47 20.73 -23.60
N CYS A 195 -6.48 20.02 -24.08
CA CYS A 195 -6.95 20.13 -25.45
C CYS A 195 -8.46 20.36 -25.50
N PHE A 196 -8.90 20.94 -26.61
CA PHE A 196 -10.32 21.17 -26.89
C PHE A 196 -10.69 20.36 -28.13
N GLU A 197 -11.63 19.44 -27.96
CA GLU A 197 -12.27 18.73 -29.06
C GLU A 197 -13.23 19.69 -29.76
N LEU A 198 -12.99 19.94 -31.05
CA LEU A 198 -13.81 20.86 -31.82
C LEU A 198 -15.11 20.18 -32.24
N PRO A 199 -16.24 20.89 -32.14
CA PRO A 199 -17.53 20.31 -32.45
C PRO A 199 -17.69 20.13 -33.96
N LYS A 200 -18.32 19.03 -34.38
CA LYS A 200 -18.72 18.84 -35.79
C LYS A 200 -19.90 19.73 -36.18
N ASP A 201 -20.72 20.10 -35.19
CA ASP A 201 -21.86 21.00 -35.33
C ASP A 201 -21.51 22.36 -34.72
N ALA A 202 -21.70 23.44 -35.48
CA ALA A 202 -21.41 24.80 -35.03
C ALA A 202 -22.30 25.26 -33.86
N THR A 203 -23.40 24.56 -33.55
CA THR A 203 -24.24 24.87 -32.38
C THR A 203 -23.73 24.27 -31.07
N GLU A 204 -22.79 23.34 -31.12
CA GLU A 204 -22.18 22.72 -29.94
C GLU A 204 -20.90 23.47 -29.54
N PRO A 205 -20.54 23.52 -28.24
CA PRO A 205 -19.29 24.11 -27.82
C PRO A 205 -18.10 23.17 -28.03
N PRO A 206 -16.87 23.71 -28.09
CA PRO A 206 -15.66 22.93 -27.91
C PRO A 206 -15.65 22.24 -26.54
N VAL A 207 -15.16 21.01 -26.48
CA VAL A 207 -15.15 20.20 -25.25
C VAL A 207 -13.73 20.08 -24.71
N ALA A 208 -13.52 20.49 -23.46
CA ALA A 208 -12.23 20.38 -22.79
C ALA A 208 -11.91 18.93 -22.42
N ARG A 209 -10.63 18.54 -22.57
CA ARG A 209 -10.11 17.21 -22.27
C ARG A 209 -8.65 17.27 -21.82
N TYR A 210 -8.21 16.24 -21.11
CA TYR A 210 -6.79 15.93 -20.95
C TYR A 210 -6.26 15.21 -22.19
N MET A 211 -4.99 15.46 -22.51
CA MET A 211 -4.20 14.68 -23.45
C MET A 211 -2.84 14.35 -22.82
N PHE A 212 -2.56 13.06 -22.60
CA PHE A 212 -1.32 12.61 -21.98
C PHE A 212 -0.23 12.34 -23.00
N TRP A 213 1.00 12.73 -22.65
CA TRP A 213 2.21 12.52 -23.45
C TRP A 213 3.43 12.56 -22.52
N ASP A 214 4.53 11.92 -22.90
CA ASP A 214 5.79 11.93 -22.14
C ASP A 214 5.66 11.53 -20.65
N VAL A 215 4.89 10.47 -20.37
CA VAL A 215 4.48 10.12 -19.00
C VAL A 215 5.52 9.28 -18.25
N LEU A 216 6.56 8.78 -18.93
CA LEU A 216 7.49 7.78 -18.38
C LEU A 216 8.20 8.23 -17.09
N SER A 217 8.51 9.53 -16.97
CA SER A 217 9.22 10.07 -15.80
C SER A 217 8.30 10.26 -14.60
N ASP A 218 7.03 10.57 -14.85
CA ASP A 218 6.08 11.00 -13.83
C ASP A 218 5.08 9.92 -13.44
N PHE A 219 4.94 8.87 -14.26
CA PHE A 219 3.98 7.80 -14.07
C PHE A 219 4.65 6.44 -14.13
N ARG A 220 4.56 5.68 -13.04
CA ARG A 220 5.20 4.36 -12.93
C ARG A 220 4.32 3.22 -13.46
N GLY A 221 3.04 3.50 -13.71
CA GLY A 221 2.00 2.53 -14.02
C GLY A 221 0.81 2.72 -13.10
N VAL A 222 -0.32 2.12 -13.50
CA VAL A 222 -1.55 2.17 -12.72
C VAL A 222 -1.40 1.33 -11.45
N SER A 223 -1.59 1.96 -10.30
CA SER A 223 -1.76 1.27 -9.02
C SER A 223 -3.17 0.68 -8.89
N ILE A 224 -3.42 -0.10 -7.85
CA ILE A 224 -4.79 -0.53 -7.51
C ILE A 224 -5.69 0.72 -7.40
N PRO A 225 -6.82 0.78 -8.13
CA PRO A 225 -7.63 1.99 -8.22
C PRO A 225 -8.43 2.25 -6.95
N ILE A 226 -8.52 3.52 -6.53
CA ILE A 226 -9.39 3.93 -5.43
C ILE A 226 -10.21 5.12 -5.91
N VAL A 227 -11.50 4.89 -6.13
CA VAL A 227 -12.44 5.91 -6.61
C VAL A 227 -12.68 6.93 -5.51
N PRO A 228 -12.48 8.24 -5.71
CA PRO A 228 -12.72 9.22 -4.66
C PRO A 228 -14.20 9.32 -4.29
N THR A 229 -14.49 9.70 -3.04
CA THR A 229 -15.82 10.19 -2.65
C THR A 229 -16.12 11.52 -3.33
N LEU A 230 -17.40 11.93 -3.33
CA LEU A 230 -17.81 13.23 -3.88
C LEU A 230 -17.05 14.41 -3.25
N ASN A 231 -16.83 14.36 -1.94
CA ASN A 231 -16.11 15.41 -1.23
C ASN A 231 -14.62 15.43 -1.60
N GLU A 232 -13.98 14.26 -1.72
CA GLU A 232 -12.58 14.17 -2.15
C GLU A 232 -12.40 14.67 -3.57
N LEU A 233 -13.31 14.33 -4.49
CA LEU A 233 -13.28 14.82 -5.87
C LEU A 233 -13.37 16.36 -5.89
N LYS A 234 -14.28 16.94 -5.10
CA LYS A 234 -14.45 18.39 -4.97
C LYS A 234 -13.21 19.08 -4.40
N LEU A 235 -12.63 18.49 -3.35
CA LEU A 235 -11.44 18.99 -2.67
C LEU A 235 -10.17 18.83 -3.51
N GLY A 236 -10.09 17.79 -4.33
CA GLY A 236 -8.87 17.40 -5.05
C GLY A 236 -7.79 16.77 -4.18
N SER A 237 -8.20 16.14 -3.07
CA SER A 237 -7.30 15.38 -2.19
C SER A 237 -8.06 14.23 -1.52
N LYS A 238 -7.36 13.11 -1.29
CA LYS A 238 -7.84 11.98 -0.48
C LYS A 238 -7.59 12.20 1.02
N GLU A 239 -6.73 13.16 1.35
CA GLU A 239 -6.46 13.56 2.73
C GLU A 239 -7.65 14.37 3.26
N GLU A 240 -8.15 14.00 4.44
CA GLU A 240 -9.09 14.85 5.14
C GLU A 240 -8.41 16.19 5.48
N PRO A 241 -9.12 17.32 5.33
CA PRO A 241 -8.57 18.61 5.73
C PRO A 241 -8.19 18.52 7.20
N SER A 242 -6.91 18.72 7.51
CA SER A 242 -6.48 18.78 8.92
C SER A 242 -7.30 19.85 9.64
N THR A 243 -7.52 19.69 10.94
CA THR A 243 -8.22 20.69 11.78
C THR A 243 -7.56 22.08 11.75
N THR A 244 -6.35 22.19 11.20
CA THR A 244 -5.56 23.41 11.00
C THR A 244 -5.55 23.94 9.56
N SER A 245 -6.08 23.18 8.60
CA SER A 245 -6.08 23.50 7.18
C SER A 245 -7.38 24.19 6.77
N THR A 246 -7.31 25.48 6.45
CA THR A 246 -8.43 26.28 5.88
C THR A 246 -8.63 26.03 4.37
N ARG A 247 -8.34 24.82 3.87
CA ARG A 247 -8.50 24.50 2.44
C ARG A 247 -9.97 24.62 2.04
N ASP A 248 -10.23 25.29 0.92
CA ASP A 248 -11.57 25.41 0.35
C ASP A 248 -12.12 24.00 0.01
N PRO A 249 -13.35 23.65 0.43
CA PRO A 249 -13.95 22.35 0.12
C PRO A 249 -14.10 22.07 -1.39
N LEU A 250 -13.99 23.09 -2.24
CA LEU A 250 -14.06 23.01 -3.70
C LEU A 250 -12.70 23.23 -4.38
N GLN A 251 -11.58 23.18 -3.64
CA GLN A 251 -10.25 23.52 -4.17
C GLN A 251 -9.89 22.76 -5.46
N GLY A 252 -10.25 21.49 -5.56
CA GLY A 252 -10.02 20.67 -6.75
C GLY A 252 -10.82 21.16 -7.96
N LEU A 253 -12.09 21.51 -7.77
CA LEU A 253 -12.93 22.08 -8.83
C LEU A 253 -12.49 23.49 -9.22
N ILE A 254 -12.06 24.30 -8.25
CA ILE A 254 -11.48 25.62 -8.51
C ILE A 254 -10.25 25.46 -9.41
N ASN A 255 -9.31 24.58 -9.03
CA ASN A 255 -8.12 24.31 -9.81
C ASN A 255 -8.46 23.84 -11.23
N LEU A 256 -9.43 22.92 -11.38
CA LEU A 256 -9.90 22.47 -12.69
C LEU A 256 -10.49 23.61 -13.54
N ALA A 257 -11.33 24.45 -12.94
CA ALA A 257 -11.94 25.59 -13.62
C ALA A 257 -10.87 26.57 -14.13
N TYR A 258 -9.88 26.90 -13.30
CA TYR A 258 -8.76 27.77 -13.68
C TYR A 258 -7.87 27.14 -14.77
N GLN A 259 -7.61 25.83 -14.66
CA GLN A 259 -6.84 25.12 -15.67
C GLN A 259 -7.53 25.12 -17.03
N VAL A 260 -8.86 25.06 -17.09
CA VAL A 260 -9.62 25.16 -18.36
C VAL A 260 -9.76 26.60 -18.84
N ALA A 261 -10.00 27.55 -17.93
CA ALA A 261 -10.20 28.96 -18.27
C ALA A 261 -8.94 29.61 -18.86
N SER A 262 -7.76 29.27 -18.34
CA SER A 262 -6.50 29.88 -18.76
C SER A 262 -6.17 29.63 -20.26
N PRO A 263 -6.20 28.40 -20.78
CA PRO A 263 -6.08 28.11 -22.21
C PRO A 263 -7.13 28.81 -23.07
N ILE A 264 -8.40 28.80 -22.66
CA ILE A 264 -9.49 29.49 -23.40
C ILE A 264 -9.14 30.97 -23.58
N LEU A 265 -8.68 31.63 -22.52
CA LEU A 265 -8.31 33.03 -22.61
C LEU A 265 -7.08 33.26 -23.51
N LYS A 266 -6.05 32.40 -23.40
CA LYS A 266 -4.86 32.48 -24.28
C LYS A 266 -5.24 32.33 -25.75
N MET A 267 -6.18 31.43 -26.06
CA MET A 267 -6.74 31.23 -27.40
C MET A 267 -7.62 32.41 -27.88
N SER A 268 -8.01 33.31 -26.98
CA SER A 268 -8.91 34.44 -27.24
C SER A 268 -8.18 35.77 -27.45
N THR A 269 -6.98 35.76 -28.03
CA THR A 269 -6.16 36.97 -28.17
C THR A 269 -6.54 37.76 -29.45
N PRO A 270 -6.72 39.10 -29.40
CA PRO A 270 -6.55 39.98 -28.23
C PRO A 270 -7.70 39.86 -27.22
N ALA A 271 -7.34 39.76 -25.94
CA ALA A 271 -8.30 39.71 -24.84
C ALA A 271 -9.08 41.03 -24.73
N LYS A 272 -10.39 40.93 -24.43
CA LYS A 272 -11.21 42.08 -24.01
C LYS A 272 -11.09 42.24 -22.50
N GLU A 273 -11.10 43.47 -21.97
CA GLU A 273 -10.96 43.73 -20.53
C GLU A 273 -11.95 42.92 -19.66
N ASP A 274 -13.18 42.75 -20.14
CA ASP A 274 -14.23 42.00 -19.44
C ASP A 274 -14.16 40.46 -19.60
N PHE A 275 -13.24 39.94 -20.43
CA PHE A 275 -13.03 38.51 -20.60
C PHE A 275 -11.67 38.13 -20.00
N ASN A 276 -11.68 37.76 -18.72
CA ASN A 276 -10.49 37.39 -17.97
C ASN A 276 -10.63 36.00 -17.35
N VAL A 277 -9.51 35.44 -16.88
CA VAL A 277 -9.44 34.08 -16.33
C VAL A 277 -10.35 33.92 -15.12
N ASP A 278 -10.37 34.90 -14.21
CA ASP A 278 -11.13 34.80 -12.96
C ASP A 278 -12.64 34.75 -13.22
N SER A 279 -13.16 35.61 -14.09
CA SER A 279 -14.57 35.61 -14.46
C SER A 279 -14.97 34.30 -15.14
N LEU A 280 -14.16 33.81 -16.09
CA LEU A 280 -14.45 32.57 -16.80
C LEU A 280 -14.33 31.36 -15.86
N ALA A 281 -13.33 31.33 -14.99
CA ALA A 281 -13.17 30.26 -13.99
C ALA A 281 -14.36 30.22 -13.03
N ALA A 282 -14.91 31.36 -12.63
CA ALA A 282 -16.13 31.41 -11.82
C ALA A 282 -17.35 30.82 -12.56
N ASP A 283 -17.54 31.17 -13.83
CA ASP A 283 -18.61 30.62 -14.67
C ASP A 283 -18.46 29.10 -14.86
N LEU A 284 -17.24 28.62 -15.13
CA LEU A 284 -16.93 27.18 -15.26
C LEU A 284 -17.08 26.44 -13.92
N LEU A 285 -16.69 27.04 -12.80
CA LEU A 285 -16.86 26.47 -11.47
C LEU A 285 -18.35 26.28 -11.14
N ASN A 286 -19.19 27.25 -11.48
CA ASN A 286 -20.65 27.12 -11.32
C ASN A 286 -21.24 25.97 -12.16
N ALA A 287 -20.66 25.67 -13.32
CA ALA A 287 -21.03 24.52 -14.12
C ALA A 287 -20.49 23.18 -13.57
N LEU A 288 -19.26 23.19 -13.04
CA LEU A 288 -18.58 22.02 -12.47
C LEU A 288 -19.14 21.59 -11.11
N ASN A 289 -19.53 22.54 -10.26
CA ASN A 289 -20.07 22.28 -8.92
C ASN A 289 -21.56 21.89 -8.99
N ASP A 290 -21.81 20.77 -9.68
CA ASP A 290 -23.12 20.17 -9.88
C ASP A 290 -23.04 18.69 -9.49
N ASP A 291 -23.75 18.32 -8.42
CA ASP A 291 -23.66 16.98 -7.85
C ASP A 291 -24.10 15.88 -8.82
N ASP A 292 -25.02 16.16 -9.75
CA ASP A 292 -25.48 15.15 -10.71
C ASP A 292 -24.36 14.81 -11.71
N ILE A 293 -23.67 15.84 -12.23
CA ILE A 293 -22.53 15.65 -13.14
C ILE A 293 -21.35 15.00 -12.42
N LEU A 294 -21.07 15.44 -11.18
CA LEU A 294 -19.99 14.86 -10.39
C LEU A 294 -20.27 13.39 -10.05
N ASN A 295 -21.51 13.03 -9.72
CA ASN A 295 -21.90 11.65 -9.50
C ASN A 295 -21.88 10.82 -10.80
N GLU A 296 -22.22 11.39 -11.95
CA GLU A 296 -22.06 10.73 -13.26
C GLU A 296 -20.57 10.44 -13.55
N ALA A 297 -19.68 11.41 -13.30
CA ALA A 297 -18.23 11.24 -13.43
C ALA A 297 -17.69 10.15 -12.49
N LEU A 298 -18.13 10.13 -11.23
CA LEU A 298 -17.76 9.09 -10.26
C LEU A 298 -18.30 7.72 -10.67
N ALA A 299 -19.54 7.63 -11.15
CA ALA A 299 -20.11 6.37 -11.63
C ALA A 299 -19.33 5.81 -12.83
N HIS A 300 -18.89 6.68 -13.74
CA HIS A 300 -18.02 6.29 -14.84
C HIS A 300 -16.67 5.75 -14.34
N ALA A 301 -16.04 6.44 -13.38
CA ALA A 301 -14.79 5.98 -12.78
C ALA A 301 -14.95 4.65 -12.02
N ARG A 302 -16.04 4.45 -11.26
CA ARG A 302 -16.37 3.16 -10.60
C ARG A 302 -16.47 2.02 -11.60
N LYS A 303 -17.13 2.25 -12.74
CA LYS A 303 -17.26 1.23 -13.79
C LYS A 303 -15.90 0.79 -14.33
N LEU A 304 -15.00 1.74 -14.60
CA LEU A 304 -13.64 1.42 -15.08
C LEU A 304 -12.81 0.72 -13.99
N ALA A 305 -12.91 1.17 -12.73
CA ALA A 305 -12.24 0.55 -11.60
C ALA A 305 -12.74 -0.89 -11.37
N SER A 306 -14.05 -1.14 -11.40
CA SER A 306 -14.64 -2.48 -11.31
C SER A 306 -14.06 -3.41 -12.38
N GLN A 307 -14.07 -2.99 -13.65
CA GLN A 307 -13.50 -3.77 -14.76
C GLN A 307 -12.00 -4.06 -14.58
N PHE A 308 -11.24 -3.09 -14.10
CA PHE A 308 -9.82 -3.27 -13.81
C PHE A 308 -9.60 -4.31 -12.71
N ILE A 309 -10.31 -4.18 -11.58
CA ILE A 309 -10.18 -5.10 -10.44
C ILE A 309 -10.67 -6.51 -10.82
N GLU A 310 -11.74 -6.63 -11.59
CA GLU A 310 -12.22 -7.92 -12.08
C GLU A 310 -11.14 -8.67 -12.88
N ASN A 311 -10.43 -7.96 -13.76
CA ASN A 311 -9.35 -8.54 -14.54
C ASN A 311 -8.15 -8.88 -13.65
N LEU A 312 -7.80 -8.00 -12.72
CA LEU A 312 -6.73 -8.24 -11.74
C LEU A 312 -7.01 -9.50 -10.90
N LEU A 313 -8.25 -9.67 -10.41
CA LEU A 313 -8.63 -10.85 -9.63
C LEU A 313 -8.63 -12.13 -10.49
N LYS A 314 -9.07 -12.05 -11.76
CA LYS A 314 -9.03 -13.19 -12.71
C LYS A 314 -7.60 -13.65 -12.99
N GLU A 315 -6.68 -12.72 -13.20
CA GLU A 315 -5.26 -13.01 -13.46
C GLU A 315 -4.57 -13.64 -12.23
N ASN A 316 -5.09 -13.39 -11.04
CA ASN A 316 -4.53 -13.84 -9.76
C ASN A 316 -5.38 -14.90 -9.03
N GLU A 317 -6.33 -15.56 -9.70
CA GLU A 317 -7.25 -16.53 -9.04
C GLU A 317 -6.52 -17.67 -8.27
N GLN A 318 -5.29 -17.98 -8.66
CA GLN A 318 -4.49 -19.05 -8.06
C GLN A 318 -3.53 -18.57 -6.96
N ASN A 319 -3.29 -17.26 -6.86
CA ASN A 319 -2.31 -16.67 -5.94
C ASN A 319 -3.05 -15.98 -4.80
N LYS A 320 -3.05 -16.59 -3.61
CA LYS A 320 -3.50 -15.90 -2.41
C LYS A 320 -2.54 -14.78 -2.06
N LEU A 321 -3.09 -13.68 -1.55
CA LEU A 321 -2.30 -12.61 -0.94
C LEU A 321 -1.77 -13.09 0.40
N ASP A 322 -0.49 -12.86 0.65
CA ASP A 322 0.22 -13.22 1.89
C ASP A 322 0.63 -11.98 2.71
N ASN A 323 0.43 -10.78 2.16
CA ASN A 323 0.75 -9.49 2.79
C ASN A 323 -0.52 -8.71 3.16
N ASN A 324 -0.59 -8.23 4.41
CA ASN A 324 -1.68 -7.41 4.91
C ASN A 324 -1.82 -6.09 4.13
N GLU A 325 -0.71 -5.44 3.77
CA GLU A 325 -0.76 -4.13 3.10
C GLU A 325 -1.45 -4.22 1.74
N ASP A 326 -1.08 -5.23 0.93
CA ASP A 326 -1.70 -5.48 -0.37
C ASP A 326 -3.18 -5.86 -0.23
N PHE A 327 -3.52 -6.61 0.82
CA PHE A 327 -4.92 -6.93 1.12
C PHE A 327 -5.73 -5.71 1.52
N ILE A 328 -5.20 -4.84 2.40
CA ILE A 328 -5.86 -3.59 2.81
C ILE A 328 -6.09 -2.72 1.57
N LEU A 329 -5.07 -2.54 0.73
CA LEU A 329 -5.18 -1.74 -0.49
C LEU A 329 -6.24 -2.31 -1.46
N LEU A 330 -6.28 -3.64 -1.62
CA LEU A 330 -7.33 -4.31 -2.38
C LEU A 330 -8.72 -4.11 -1.77
N MET A 331 -8.85 -4.19 -0.44
CA MET A 331 -10.11 -3.94 0.28
C MET A 331 -10.59 -2.50 0.10
N GLU A 332 -9.72 -1.52 0.27
CA GLU A 332 -10.02 -0.10 0.01
C GLU A 332 -10.50 0.10 -1.43
N SER A 333 -9.85 -0.55 -2.39
CA SER A 333 -10.24 -0.51 -3.80
C SER A 333 -11.66 -1.03 -4.04
N VAL A 334 -11.97 -2.27 -3.62
CA VAL A 334 -13.30 -2.85 -3.83
C VAL A 334 -14.40 -2.15 -3.03
N ILE A 335 -14.07 -1.62 -1.84
CA ILE A 335 -14.97 -0.77 -1.06
C ILE A 335 -15.30 0.52 -1.82
N SER A 336 -14.30 1.16 -2.45
CA SER A 336 -14.49 2.40 -3.18
C SER A 336 -15.41 2.25 -4.42
N VAL A 337 -15.42 1.05 -5.00
CA VAL A 337 -16.34 0.66 -6.09
C VAL A 337 -17.74 0.37 -5.54
N GLY A 338 -17.84 -0.30 -4.39
CA GLY A 338 -19.11 -0.58 -3.70
C GLY A 338 -19.89 -1.79 -4.22
N GLU A 339 -19.31 -2.59 -5.12
CA GLU A 339 -19.90 -3.82 -5.64
C GLU A 339 -19.65 -5.00 -4.69
N PHE A 340 -20.70 -5.50 -4.04
CA PHE A 340 -20.58 -6.51 -2.99
C PHE A 340 -19.99 -7.84 -3.47
N ASP A 341 -20.36 -8.31 -4.66
CA ASP A 341 -19.84 -9.58 -5.21
C ASP A 341 -18.34 -9.48 -5.50
N LEU A 342 -17.88 -8.34 -6.01
CA LEU A 342 -16.46 -8.07 -6.24
C LEU A 342 -15.69 -8.01 -4.91
N PHE A 343 -16.27 -7.33 -3.92
CA PHE A 343 -15.74 -7.32 -2.56
C PHE A 343 -15.60 -8.73 -1.97
N LEU A 344 -16.62 -9.59 -2.08
CA LEU A 344 -16.56 -10.96 -1.57
C LEU A 344 -15.47 -11.79 -2.24
N ARG A 345 -15.29 -11.64 -3.56
CA ARG A 345 -14.22 -12.34 -4.31
C ARG A 345 -12.84 -11.89 -3.83
N ALA A 346 -12.65 -10.58 -3.69
CA ALA A 346 -11.40 -10.02 -3.18
C ALA A 346 -11.15 -10.42 -1.72
N PHE A 347 -12.16 -10.40 -0.86
CA PHE A 347 -12.02 -10.77 0.56
C PHE A 347 -11.53 -12.21 0.72
N ARG A 348 -11.93 -13.10 -0.19
CA ARG A 348 -11.54 -14.52 -0.19
C ARG A 348 -10.12 -14.77 -0.74
N SER A 349 -9.44 -13.76 -1.30
CA SER A 349 -8.07 -13.92 -1.79
C SER A 349 -7.03 -13.93 -0.68
N PHE A 350 -7.40 -13.54 0.54
CA PHE A 350 -6.51 -13.51 1.70
C PHE A 350 -6.84 -14.63 2.70
N GLU A 351 -5.82 -15.28 3.23
CA GLU A 351 -6.01 -16.40 4.15
C GLU A 351 -6.25 -15.89 5.58
N ASN A 352 -7.37 -16.31 6.17
CA ASN A 352 -7.80 -15.93 7.51
C ASN A 352 -7.72 -14.41 7.81
N PRO A 353 -8.51 -13.55 7.13
CA PRO A 353 -8.50 -12.11 7.36
C PRO A 353 -8.72 -11.67 8.83
N ALA A 354 -9.42 -12.46 9.63
CA ALA A 354 -9.64 -12.17 11.05
C ALA A 354 -8.37 -12.26 11.94
N ASP A 355 -7.29 -12.88 11.44
CA ASP A 355 -6.02 -12.99 12.16
C ASP A 355 -5.15 -11.72 12.05
N MET A 356 -5.55 -10.76 11.20
CA MET A 356 -4.86 -9.48 11.05
C MET A 356 -4.82 -8.67 12.36
N PRO A 357 -3.84 -7.76 12.53
CA PRO A 357 -3.84 -6.78 13.61
C PRO A 357 -5.14 -5.98 13.68
N GLN A 358 -5.57 -5.60 14.89
CA GLN A 358 -6.80 -4.83 15.08
C GLN A 358 -6.76 -3.50 14.33
N GLU A 359 -5.60 -2.84 14.31
CA GLU A 359 -5.39 -1.57 13.60
C GLU A 359 -5.69 -1.69 12.09
N ASP A 360 -5.38 -2.83 11.47
CA ASP A 360 -5.62 -3.06 10.05
C ASP A 360 -7.11 -3.35 9.77
N ILE A 361 -7.79 -4.07 10.67
CA ILE A 361 -9.24 -4.26 10.61
C ILE A 361 -9.97 -2.93 10.79
N ASP A 362 -9.51 -2.09 11.72
CA ASP A 362 -10.08 -0.79 11.98
C ASP A 362 -9.91 0.13 10.76
N LYS A 363 -8.76 0.10 10.08
CA LYS A 363 -8.54 0.83 8.81
C LYS A 363 -9.56 0.42 7.74
N ILE A 364 -9.71 -0.88 7.47
CA ILE A 364 -10.66 -1.38 6.46
C ILE A 364 -12.10 -1.01 6.82
N THR A 365 -12.47 -1.14 8.10
CA THR A 365 -13.81 -0.84 8.60
C THR A 365 -14.12 0.66 8.53
N PHE A 366 -13.18 1.51 8.94
CA PHE A 366 -13.28 2.96 8.81
C PHE A 366 -13.44 3.38 7.34
N PHE A 367 -12.66 2.77 6.44
CA PHE A 367 -12.77 3.03 5.02
C PHE A 367 -14.16 2.63 4.47
N ALA A 368 -14.71 1.47 4.87
CA ALA A 368 -16.07 1.08 4.51
C ALA A 368 -17.13 2.07 5.00
N GLN A 369 -16.97 2.59 6.22
CA GLN A 369 -17.86 3.61 6.79
C GLN A 369 -17.79 4.93 6.02
N LYS A 370 -16.59 5.37 5.63
CA LYS A 370 -16.38 6.57 4.79
C LYS A 370 -17.16 6.49 3.47
N TYR A 371 -17.16 5.32 2.83
CA TYR A 371 -17.89 5.09 1.57
C TYR A 371 -19.37 4.71 1.74
N LYS A 372 -19.82 4.51 2.98
CA LYS A 372 -21.22 4.24 3.35
C LYS A 372 -21.84 3.02 2.63
N VAL A 373 -21.04 1.97 2.42
CA VAL A 373 -21.50 0.74 1.73
C VAL A 373 -22.01 -0.27 2.77
N GLN A 374 -23.28 -0.15 3.17
CA GLN A 374 -23.85 -0.92 4.29
C GLN A 374 -23.66 -2.44 4.20
N PRO A 375 -23.90 -3.12 3.06
CA PRO A 375 -23.70 -4.57 2.97
C PRO A 375 -22.26 -5.01 3.25
N ILE A 376 -21.27 -4.19 2.85
CA ILE A 376 -19.87 -4.45 3.13
C ILE A 376 -19.56 -4.21 4.60
N ILE A 377 -20.07 -3.11 5.19
CA ILE A 377 -19.90 -2.80 6.61
C ILE A 377 -20.43 -3.94 7.48
N ASP A 378 -21.63 -4.43 7.20
CA ASP A 378 -22.24 -5.54 7.93
C ASP A 378 -21.42 -6.83 7.81
N TYR A 379 -20.91 -7.12 6.61
CA TYR A 379 -20.05 -8.27 6.38
C TYR A 379 -18.73 -8.19 7.15
N LEU A 380 -18.04 -7.03 7.11
CA LEU A 380 -16.79 -6.81 7.84
C LEU A 380 -16.99 -6.93 9.35
N ASN A 381 -18.09 -6.41 9.89
CA ASN A 381 -18.43 -6.53 11.30
C ASN A 381 -18.55 -7.99 11.74
N ILE A 382 -19.18 -8.84 10.93
CA ILE A 382 -19.36 -10.26 11.24
C ILE A 382 -18.04 -11.02 11.04
N HIS A 383 -17.41 -10.88 9.87
CA HIS A 383 -16.34 -11.76 9.42
C HIS A 383 -14.92 -11.30 9.77
N LEU A 384 -14.73 -10.05 10.18
CA LEU A 384 -13.48 -9.55 10.75
C LEU A 384 -13.63 -9.27 12.25
N VAL A 385 -14.50 -8.32 12.61
CA VAL A 385 -14.53 -7.77 13.98
C VAL A 385 -15.01 -8.81 15.00
N GLN A 386 -16.19 -9.40 14.77
CA GLN A 386 -16.75 -10.40 15.68
C GLN A 386 -15.96 -11.72 15.67
N GLU A 387 -15.53 -12.16 14.49
CA GLU A 387 -14.75 -13.39 14.35
C GLU A 387 -13.38 -13.28 15.05
N LYS A 388 -12.69 -12.15 14.97
CA LYS A 388 -11.45 -11.91 15.72
C LYS A 388 -11.70 -11.92 17.23
N ALA A 389 -12.71 -11.19 17.70
CA ALA A 389 -13.07 -11.14 19.12
C ALA A 389 -13.39 -12.55 19.66
N LYS A 390 -14.09 -13.36 18.88
CA LYS A 390 -14.37 -14.77 19.21
C LYS A 390 -13.09 -15.60 19.31
N ARG A 391 -12.19 -15.52 18.34
CA ARG A 391 -10.91 -16.26 18.35
C ARG A 391 -10.01 -15.86 19.51
N GLU A 392 -9.92 -14.57 19.81
CA GLU A 392 -9.16 -14.05 20.96
C GLU A 392 -9.77 -14.51 22.29
N MET A 393 -11.11 -14.50 22.40
CA MET A 393 -11.80 -15.05 23.57
C MET A 393 -11.52 -16.55 23.74
N GLU A 394 -11.62 -17.35 22.69
CA GLU A 394 -11.32 -18.79 22.73
C GLU A 394 -9.87 -19.06 23.12
N LYS A 395 -8.91 -18.28 22.58
CA LYS A 395 -7.50 -18.35 22.96
C LYS A 395 -7.29 -18.03 24.44
N ASN A 396 -7.94 -16.97 24.95
CA ASN A 396 -7.85 -16.58 26.35
C ASN A 396 -8.46 -17.64 27.28
N ILE A 397 -9.57 -18.26 26.89
CA ILE A 397 -10.18 -19.38 27.63
C ILE A 397 -9.21 -20.57 27.70
N ARG A 398 -8.59 -20.95 26.57
CA ARG A 398 -7.61 -22.05 26.54
C ARG A 398 -6.41 -21.77 27.45
N LEU A 399 -5.84 -20.56 27.36
CA LEU A 399 -4.73 -20.14 28.22
C LEU A 399 -5.11 -20.12 29.70
N ALA A 400 -6.34 -19.71 30.03
CA ALA A 400 -6.84 -19.74 31.40
C ALA A 400 -7.02 -21.19 31.92
N GLN A 401 -7.51 -22.10 31.08
CA GLN A 401 -7.64 -23.52 31.41
C GLN A 401 -6.27 -24.18 31.61
N GLU A 402 -5.29 -23.90 30.75
CA GLU A 402 -3.93 -24.39 30.90
C GLU A 402 -3.28 -23.91 32.20
N LYS A 403 -3.42 -22.62 32.53
CA LYS A 403 -2.95 -22.06 33.80
C LYS A 403 -3.65 -22.71 35.01
N ALA A 404 -4.96 -22.89 34.94
CA ALA A 404 -5.73 -23.54 36.01
C ALA A 404 -5.29 -25.01 36.21
N ASN A 405 -5.04 -25.75 35.13
CA ASN A 405 -4.55 -27.12 35.21
C ASN A 405 -3.16 -27.20 35.83
N GLN A 406 -2.23 -26.32 35.42
CA GLN A 406 -0.89 -26.23 36.01
C GLN A 406 -0.94 -25.90 37.50
N GLU A 407 -1.82 -24.99 37.92
CA GLU A 407 -1.97 -24.65 39.33
C GLU A 407 -2.60 -25.79 40.14
N ALA A 408 -3.61 -26.47 39.59
CA ALA A 408 -4.20 -27.64 40.24
C ALA A 408 -3.19 -28.79 40.39
N GLU A 409 -2.27 -28.98 39.43
CA GLU A 409 -1.17 -29.94 39.53
C GLU A 409 -0.17 -29.55 40.62
N LYS A 410 0.18 -28.26 40.74
CA LYS A 410 1.04 -27.76 41.83
C LYS A 410 0.39 -27.98 43.20
N VAL A 411 -0.87 -27.60 43.38
CA VAL A 411 -1.60 -27.81 44.63
C VAL A 411 -1.65 -29.29 45.00
N LYS A 412 -1.95 -30.19 44.05
CA LYS A 412 -1.92 -31.64 44.29
C LYS A 412 -0.53 -32.14 44.68
N ALA A 413 0.53 -31.62 44.07
CA ALA A 413 1.90 -31.96 44.42
C ALA A 413 2.28 -31.48 45.84
N GLU A 414 1.84 -30.27 46.21
CA GLU A 414 2.03 -29.72 47.55
C GLU A 414 1.23 -30.48 48.62
N GLU A 415 -0.04 -30.79 48.37
CA GLU A 415 -0.88 -31.62 49.25
C GLU A 415 -0.28 -33.00 49.48
N LYS A 416 0.23 -33.64 48.41
CA LYS A 416 0.92 -34.93 48.50
C LYS A 416 2.19 -34.80 49.35
N ARG A 417 3.00 -33.76 49.11
CA ARG A 417 4.22 -33.48 49.88
C ARG A 417 3.91 -33.23 51.36
N HIS A 418 2.84 -32.50 51.67
CA HIS A 418 2.39 -32.26 53.04
C HIS A 418 1.94 -33.56 53.72
N LYS A 419 1.14 -34.38 53.02
CA LYS A 419 0.68 -35.68 53.55
C LYS A 419 1.85 -36.63 53.82
N ASP A 420 2.81 -36.71 52.90
CA ASP A 420 4.03 -37.50 53.06
C ASP A 420 4.87 -36.98 54.25
N SER A 421 5.01 -35.66 54.41
CA SER A 421 5.71 -35.03 55.54
C SER A 421 5.06 -35.37 56.88
N GLU A 422 3.74 -35.31 56.98
CA GLU A 422 2.99 -35.69 58.19
C GLU A 422 3.12 -37.19 58.49
N GLN A 423 3.13 -38.05 57.47
CA GLN A 423 3.38 -39.48 57.66
C GLN A 423 4.79 -39.74 58.21
N LEU A 424 5.80 -39.07 57.66
CA LEU A 424 7.18 -39.16 58.14
C LEU A 424 7.29 -38.67 59.59
N LYS A 425 6.65 -37.54 59.92
CA LYS A 425 6.56 -37.04 61.31
C LYS A 425 5.99 -38.10 62.24
N ASN A 426 4.88 -38.72 61.87
CA ASN A 426 4.23 -39.76 62.69
C ASN A 426 5.12 -41.01 62.85
N ASP A 427 5.78 -41.46 61.79
CA ASP A 427 6.73 -42.58 61.84
C ASP A 427 7.90 -42.29 62.79
N PHE A 428 8.42 -41.06 62.77
CA PHE A 428 9.45 -40.62 63.71
C PHE A 428 8.92 -40.63 65.15
N LEU A 429 7.77 -40.00 65.41
CA LEU A 429 7.20 -39.90 66.76
C LEU A 429 6.90 -41.28 67.35
N GLN A 430 6.42 -42.22 66.54
CA GLN A 430 6.18 -43.61 66.97
C GLN A 430 7.48 -44.30 67.39
N ARG A 431 8.54 -44.21 66.59
CA ARG A 431 9.87 -44.77 66.92
C ARG A 431 10.48 -44.08 68.12
N TYR A 432 10.29 -42.77 68.25
CA TYR A 432 10.73 -41.98 69.39
C TYR A 432 10.06 -42.39 70.68
N ASN A 433 8.73 -42.53 70.68
CA ASN A 433 7.98 -42.94 71.85
C ASN A 433 8.31 -44.38 72.26
N LYS A 434 8.55 -45.28 71.30
CA LYS A 434 9.06 -46.63 71.59
C LYS A 434 10.41 -46.58 72.30
N LYS A 435 11.40 -45.87 71.74
CA LYS A 435 12.73 -45.72 72.35
C LYS A 435 12.65 -45.04 73.72
N LEU A 436 11.81 -44.01 73.88
CA LEU A 436 11.57 -43.34 75.15
C LEU A 436 10.99 -44.30 76.21
N THR A 437 10.11 -45.21 75.79
CA THR A 437 9.51 -46.22 76.67
C THR A 437 10.55 -47.26 77.08
N ASP A 438 11.35 -47.74 76.13
CA ASP A 438 12.47 -48.65 76.40
C ASP A 438 13.48 -48.01 77.38
N ASP A 439 13.83 -46.74 77.16
CA ASP A 439 14.71 -45.98 78.06
C ASP A 439 14.12 -45.84 79.46
N LYS A 440 12.81 -45.60 79.59
CA LYS A 440 12.11 -45.50 80.88
C LYS A 440 12.06 -46.85 81.61
N ASN A 441 11.91 -47.94 80.88
CA ASN A 441 11.81 -49.30 81.43
C ASN A 441 13.18 -49.93 81.73
N ALA A 442 14.25 -49.38 81.17
CA ALA A 442 15.61 -49.79 81.47
C ALA A 442 15.93 -49.64 82.98
N TRP A 443 16.80 -50.52 83.49
CA TRP A 443 17.21 -50.52 84.90
C TRP A 443 16.03 -50.61 85.89
N CYS A 444 15.07 -51.51 85.60
CA CYS A 444 13.87 -51.74 86.42
C CYS A 444 13.08 -50.45 86.74
N GLY A 445 13.06 -49.48 85.82
CA GLY A 445 12.36 -48.21 85.99
C GLY A 445 13.14 -47.11 86.72
N MET A 446 14.34 -47.38 87.25
CA MET A 446 15.14 -46.35 87.94
C MET A 446 15.56 -45.20 86.99
N TYR A 447 15.70 -45.50 85.70
CA TYR A 447 16.10 -44.52 84.70
C TYR A 447 14.99 -43.50 84.35
N SER A 448 13.72 -43.81 84.64
CA SER A 448 12.59 -42.92 84.34
C SER A 448 12.61 -41.59 85.10
N PHE A 449 13.28 -41.53 86.26
CA PHE A 449 13.45 -40.30 87.05
C PHE A 449 14.38 -39.28 86.39
N PHE A 450 15.28 -39.73 85.51
CA PHE A 450 16.29 -38.89 84.85
C PHE A 450 16.00 -38.66 83.36
N VAL A 451 15.12 -39.45 82.75
CA VAL A 451 14.76 -39.36 81.34
C VAL A 451 13.70 -38.28 81.11
N ARG A 452 14.10 -37.17 80.50
CA ARG A 452 13.18 -36.13 79.98
C ARG A 452 12.98 -36.29 78.47
N SER A 453 11.76 -36.02 78.01
CA SER A 453 11.45 -35.86 76.59
C SER A 453 11.41 -34.37 76.26
N TYR A 454 12.04 -34.00 75.16
CA TYR A 454 12.03 -32.63 74.62
C TYR A 454 11.39 -32.57 73.23
N THR A 455 10.82 -33.68 72.76
CA THR A 455 9.95 -33.74 71.59
C THR A 455 8.50 -33.89 72.02
N ASN A 456 7.59 -33.21 71.33
CA ASN A 456 6.13 -33.32 71.52
C ASN A 456 5.43 -33.52 70.17
N GLU A 457 4.10 -33.74 70.20
CA GLU A 457 3.29 -34.00 69.01
C GLU A 457 3.09 -32.75 68.14
N ASP A 458 3.26 -31.56 68.72
CA ASP A 458 3.03 -30.28 68.03
C ASP A 458 4.24 -29.82 67.19
N MET A 459 5.43 -30.40 67.41
CA MET A 459 6.62 -30.07 66.61
C MET A 459 6.45 -30.47 65.14
N SER A 460 6.82 -29.57 64.24
CA SER A 460 6.94 -29.84 62.80
C SER A 460 8.09 -30.81 62.51
N LEU A 461 8.04 -31.48 61.35
CA LEU A 461 9.12 -32.36 60.91
C LEU A 461 10.49 -31.65 60.86
N LYS A 462 10.50 -30.38 60.46
CA LYS A 462 11.69 -29.52 60.46
C LYS A 462 12.24 -29.30 61.87
N GLU A 463 11.39 -28.93 62.83
CA GLU A 463 11.81 -28.73 64.22
C GLU A 463 12.32 -30.02 64.87
N LEU A 464 11.74 -31.18 64.49
CA LEU A 464 12.22 -32.48 64.94
C LEU A 464 13.62 -32.80 64.40
N VAL A 465 13.90 -32.45 63.13
CA VAL A 465 15.23 -32.59 62.52
C VAL A 465 16.22 -31.62 63.15
N GLU A 466 15.86 -30.36 63.34
CA GLU A 466 16.71 -29.36 64.01
C GLU A 466 17.05 -29.77 65.45
N HIS A 467 16.08 -30.34 66.18
CA HIS A 467 16.31 -30.91 67.50
C HIS A 467 17.30 -32.09 67.44
N ALA A 468 17.17 -32.99 66.46
CA ALA A 468 18.12 -34.09 66.26
C ALA A 468 19.54 -33.63 65.87
N GLN A 469 19.66 -32.51 65.16
CA GLN A 469 20.94 -31.88 64.85
C GLN A 469 21.56 -31.14 66.05
N GLY A 470 20.86 -31.04 67.18
CA GLY A 470 21.32 -30.32 68.37
C GLY A 470 21.24 -28.80 68.23
N ARG A 471 20.43 -28.31 67.28
CA ARG A 471 20.18 -26.88 67.02
C ARG A 471 18.99 -26.32 67.82
N SER A 472 18.25 -27.18 68.54
CA SER A 472 17.15 -26.78 69.40
C SER A 472 17.61 -26.16 70.72
N GLN A 473 16.80 -25.24 71.26
CA GLN A 473 17.07 -24.59 72.56
C GLN A 473 16.92 -25.53 73.78
N HIS A 474 16.39 -26.75 73.59
CA HIS A 474 16.06 -27.68 74.67
C HIS A 474 16.59 -29.09 74.37
N GLY A 475 17.38 -29.65 75.29
CA GLY A 475 17.94 -30.99 75.16
C GLY A 475 19.08 -31.11 74.14
N SER A 476 19.88 -32.18 74.24
CA SER A 476 21.01 -32.42 73.33
C SER A 476 20.62 -33.13 72.03
N GLY A 477 19.33 -33.34 71.79
CA GLY A 477 18.86 -34.08 70.61
C GLY A 477 19.21 -35.57 70.57
N LYS A 478 19.96 -36.11 71.54
CA LYS A 478 20.65 -37.41 71.43
C LYS A 478 19.75 -38.57 71.01
N ARG A 479 18.53 -38.66 71.56
CA ARG A 479 17.55 -39.69 71.20
C ARG A 479 17.01 -39.48 69.78
N SER A 480 16.62 -38.25 69.44
CA SER A 480 16.14 -37.89 68.10
C SER A 480 17.22 -38.16 67.04
N LYS A 481 18.49 -37.82 67.35
CA LYS A 481 19.67 -38.09 66.53
C LYS A 481 19.86 -39.59 66.27
N GLU A 482 19.80 -40.42 67.30
CA GLU A 482 19.91 -41.88 67.15
C GLU A 482 18.81 -42.42 66.24
N ILE A 483 17.56 -42.03 66.49
CA ILE A 483 16.42 -42.49 65.69
C ILE A 483 16.53 -42.02 64.24
N MET A 484 16.82 -40.75 64.00
CA MET A 484 16.95 -40.22 62.64
C MET A 484 18.14 -40.80 61.88
N LYS A 485 19.23 -41.19 62.55
CA LYS A 485 20.31 -41.98 61.93
C LYS A 485 19.83 -43.38 61.54
N THR A 486 19.08 -44.07 62.40
CA THR A 486 18.52 -45.40 62.06
C THR A 486 17.46 -45.34 60.95
N MET A 487 16.75 -44.22 60.82
CA MET A 487 15.83 -43.95 59.71
C MET A 487 16.58 -43.54 58.43
N GLY A 488 17.89 -43.30 58.52
CA GLY A 488 18.73 -42.85 57.40
C GLY A 488 18.43 -41.42 56.96
N TRP A 489 17.88 -40.59 57.85
CA TRP A 489 17.56 -39.19 57.60
C TRP A 489 18.73 -38.26 57.91
N LEU A 490 19.55 -38.65 58.88
CA LEU A 490 20.83 -38.01 59.21
C LEU A 490 21.98 -38.95 58.86
N ASP A 491 23.06 -38.39 58.31
CA ASP A 491 24.29 -39.14 58.03
C ASP A 491 25.18 -39.30 59.28
N GLU A 492 26.39 -39.84 59.11
CA GLU A 492 27.34 -40.01 60.22
C GLU A 492 27.77 -38.67 60.85
N SER A 493 27.83 -37.61 60.04
CA SER A 493 28.15 -36.22 60.42
C SER A 493 26.97 -35.44 61.02
N ASN A 494 25.76 -36.02 61.04
CA ASN A 494 24.49 -35.40 61.44
C ASN A 494 23.97 -34.34 60.46
N GLU A 495 24.39 -34.42 59.21
CA GLU A 495 23.81 -33.64 58.14
C GLU A 495 22.57 -34.32 57.57
N VAL A 496 21.64 -33.50 57.10
CA VAL A 496 20.38 -33.96 56.51
C VAL A 496 20.67 -34.64 55.18
N THR A 497 20.13 -35.84 55.01
CA THR A 497 20.25 -36.59 53.75
C THR A 497 19.14 -36.24 52.76
N ASP A 498 19.36 -36.56 51.48
CA ASP A 498 18.39 -36.35 50.40
C ASP A 498 17.03 -37.03 50.62
N LYS A 499 16.99 -38.05 51.50
CA LYS A 499 15.76 -38.80 51.82
C LYS A 499 14.70 -37.96 52.53
N ILE A 500 15.10 -36.90 53.23
CA ILE A 500 14.20 -36.07 54.04
C ILE A 500 14.31 -34.59 53.69
N SER A 501 15.39 -34.17 53.01
CA SER A 501 15.67 -32.76 52.66
C SER A 501 14.51 -32.10 51.89
N SER A 502 13.87 -32.84 50.99
CA SER A 502 12.73 -32.38 50.19
C SER A 502 11.44 -32.23 50.99
N TYR A 503 11.37 -32.60 52.28
CA TYR A 503 10.16 -32.51 53.11
C TYR A 503 10.28 -31.53 54.29
N ILE A 504 11.49 -31.01 54.54
CA ILE A 504 11.81 -30.11 55.66
C ILE A 504 12.23 -28.69 55.23
N MET A 505 12.28 -28.45 53.92
CA MET A 505 12.31 -27.10 53.32
C MET A 505 10.90 -26.52 53.32
#